data_AF-X1VBU3-F1
#
_entry.id   AF-X1VBU3-F1
#
_cell.length_a   1.000
_cell.length_b   1.000
_cell.length_c   1.000
_cell.angle_alpha   90.00
_cell.angle_beta   90.00
_cell.angle_gamma   90.00
#
_symmetry.space_group_name_H-M   'P 1'
#
loop_
_entity.id
_entity.type
_entity.pdbx_description
1 polymer ?
#
loop_
_entity_poly.entity_id
_entity_poly.type
_entity_poly.pdbx_seq_one_letter_code
_entity_poly.pdbx_strand_id
1 'polypeptide(L)'
;MIAVPRQKRFHEVNDDHQVEFARAMSQRGLVTAVYEIDELETALEKVSFVRIPPQRDTRLIGFLDDYISQLAQARHMKDGK
;
A
#
# COMPACT_ATOMS: atom_id res chain seq x y z
N MET A 1 -6.51 2.19 -10.68
CA MET A 1 -5.84 1.10 -9.95
C MET A 1 -6.71 0.73 -8.76
N ILE A 2 -6.96 -0.56 -8.54
CA ILE A 2 -7.70 -1.06 -7.37
C ILE A 2 -6.69 -1.71 -6.43
N ALA A 3 -6.80 -1.45 -5.13
CA ALA A 3 -6.02 -2.12 -4.09
C ALA A 3 -6.96 -2.83 -3.11
N VAL A 4 -6.64 -4.09 -2.80
CA VAL A 4 -7.36 -4.90 -1.81
C VAL A 4 -6.38 -5.16 -0.68
N PRO A 5 -6.28 -4.27 0.33
CA PRO A 5 -5.35 -4.46 1.43
C PRO A 5 -5.76 -5.70 2.23
N ARG A 6 -4.76 -6.51 2.58
CA ARG A 6 -4.94 -7.65 3.46
C ARG A 6 -5.41 -7.19 4.84
N GLN A 7 -6.21 -8.01 5.51
CA GLN A 7 -6.77 -7.65 6.81
C GLN A 7 -6.69 -8.80 7.81
N LYS A 8 -6.33 -8.47 9.05
CA LYS A 8 -6.27 -9.43 10.17
C LYS A 8 -7.57 -10.20 10.39
N ARG A 9 -8.73 -9.59 10.12
CA ARG A 9 -10.04 -10.25 10.24
C ARG A 9 -10.23 -11.43 9.29
N PHE A 10 -9.43 -11.51 8.22
CA PHE A 10 -9.39 -12.62 7.28
C PHE A 10 -8.28 -13.64 7.64
N HIS A 11 -7.73 -13.58 8.86
CA HIS A 11 -6.64 -14.45 9.35
C HIS A 11 -5.35 -14.37 8.52
N GLU A 12 -5.16 -13.27 7.80
CA GLU A 12 -3.93 -13.01 7.05
C GLU A 12 -2.85 -12.46 7.99
N VAL A 13 -1.60 -12.92 7.84
CA VAL A 13 -0.43 -12.34 8.53
C VAL A 13 -0.26 -10.92 8.00
N ASN A 14 -0.53 -9.90 8.82
CA ASN A 14 -0.70 -8.52 8.34
C ASN A 14 0.28 -7.53 8.98
N ASP A 15 0.78 -6.61 8.15
CA ASP A 15 1.48 -5.39 8.54
C ASP A 15 0.47 -4.23 8.45
N ASP A 16 0.13 -3.61 9.59
CA ASP A 16 -0.91 -2.58 9.70
C ASP A 16 -0.60 -1.36 8.78
N HIS A 17 0.66 -1.17 8.40
CA HIS A 17 1.08 -0.13 7.47
C HIS A 17 0.51 -0.29 6.04
N GLN A 18 0.20 -1.52 5.59
CA GLN A 18 -0.37 -1.73 4.25
C GLN A 18 -1.77 -1.13 4.13
N VAL A 19 -2.57 -1.29 5.19
CA VAL A 19 -3.93 -0.73 5.27
C VAL A 19 -3.87 0.79 5.29
N GLU A 20 -2.93 1.35 6.05
CA GLU A 20 -2.72 2.79 6.18
C GLU A 20 -2.27 3.42 4.85
N PHE A 21 -1.36 2.75 4.14
CA PHE A 21 -0.92 3.19 2.82
C PHE A 21 -2.06 3.16 1.80
N ALA A 22 -2.83 2.07 1.73
CA ALA A 22 -3.99 1.97 0.84
C ALA A 22 -5.02 3.09 1.12
N ARG A 23 -5.26 3.39 2.41
CA ARG A 23 -6.14 4.48 2.83
C ARG A 23 -5.63 5.84 2.37
N ALA A 24 -4.35 6.15 2.60
CA ALA A 24 -3.75 7.43 2.21
C ALA A 24 -3.77 7.65 0.69
N MET A 25 -3.51 6.60 -0.09
CA MET A 25 -3.57 6.65 -1.55
C MET A 25 -5.01 6.83 -2.06
N SER A 26 -5.99 6.22 -1.40
CA SER A 26 -7.39 6.36 -1.76
C SER A 26 -7.96 7.73 -1.45
N GLN A 27 -7.61 8.32 -0.30
CA GLN A 27 -7.97 9.70 0.05
C GLN A 27 -7.42 10.72 -0.95
N ARG A 28 -6.32 10.40 -1.64
CA ARG A 28 -5.72 11.23 -2.69
C ARG A 28 -6.30 10.96 -4.09
N GLY A 29 -7.27 10.05 -4.22
CA GLY A 29 -7.89 9.68 -5.50
C GLY A 29 -6.96 8.88 -6.44
N LEU A 30 -5.83 8.37 -5.95
CA LEU A 30 -4.85 7.64 -6.76
C LEU A 30 -5.22 6.16 -6.92
N VAL A 31 -5.93 5.60 -5.93
CA VAL A 31 -6.27 4.19 -5.85
C VAL A 31 -7.69 4.04 -5.30
N THR A 32 -8.47 3.11 -5.85
CA THR A 32 -9.71 2.66 -5.21
C THR A 32 -9.36 1.56 -4.23
N ALA A 33 -9.42 1.84 -2.93
CA ALA A 33 -9.20 0.83 -1.90
C ALA A 33 -10.51 0.05 -1.65
N VAL A 34 -10.43 -1.28 -1.69
CA VAL A 34 -11.55 -2.19 -1.46
C VAL A 34 -11.24 -3.02 -0.23
N TYR A 35 -11.99 -2.80 0.85
CA TYR A 35 -11.72 -3.41 2.15
C TYR A 35 -12.50 -4.72 2.35
N GLU A 36 -13.70 -4.83 1.76
CA GLU A 36 -14.47 -6.07 1.73
C GLU A 36 -14.26 -6.78 0.40
N ILE A 37 -13.94 -8.07 0.44
CA ILE A 37 -13.76 -8.85 -0.79
C ILE A 37 -15.04 -8.91 -1.63
N ASP A 38 -16.19 -8.92 -0.95
CA ASP A 38 -17.52 -8.97 -1.58
C ASP A 38 -17.83 -7.70 -2.39
N GLU A 39 -17.17 -6.58 -2.08
CA GLU A 39 -17.34 -5.31 -2.81
C GLU A 39 -16.41 -5.19 -4.03
N LEU A 40 -15.47 -6.13 -4.21
CA LEU A 40 -14.47 -6.08 -5.27
C LEU A 40 -15.10 -6.13 -6.67
N GLU A 41 -16.13 -6.96 -6.85
CA GLU A 41 -16.83 -7.10 -8.12
C GLU A 41 -17.44 -5.77 -8.55
N THR A 42 -18.23 -5.15 -7.67
CA THR A 42 -18.82 -3.83 -7.92
C THR A 42 -17.77 -2.73 -8.13
N ALA A 43 -16.63 -2.82 -7.43
CA ALA A 43 -15.53 -1.88 -7.62
C ALA A 43 -14.87 -2.03 -9.00
N LEU A 44 -14.72 -3.26 -9.51
CA LEU A 44 -14.17 -3.54 -10.83
C LEU A 44 -15.07 -2.99 -11.95
N GLU A 45 -16.39 -3.12 -11.82
CA GLU A 45 -17.36 -2.60 -12.80
C GLU A 45 -17.32 -1.08 -12.95
N LYS A 46 -16.99 -0.35 -11.88
CA LYS A 46 -16.98 1.11 -11.86
C LYS A 46 -15.69 1.72 -12.42
N VAL A 47 -14.63 0.94 -12.58
CA VAL A 47 -13.34 1.45 -13.04
C VAL A 47 -13.28 1.44 -14.56
N SER A 48 -13.16 2.62 -15.16
CA SER A 48 -12.76 2.73 -16.57
C SER A 48 -11.30 2.29 -16.69
N PHE A 49 -11.04 1.28 -17.52
CA PHE A 49 -9.68 0.78 -17.76
C PHE A 49 -8.84 1.86 -18.45
N VAL A 50 -8.05 2.58 -17.65
CA VAL A 50 -7.01 3.46 -18.16
C VAL A 50 -5.74 2.63 -18.31
N ARG A 51 -5.29 2.46 -19.55
CA ARG A 51 -4.00 1.84 -19.85
C ARG A 51 -2.90 2.80 -19.38
N ILE A 52 -2.32 2.56 -18.21
CA ILE A 52 -1.17 3.32 -17.73
C ILE A 52 0.07 2.79 -18.45
N PRO A 53 0.75 3.59 -19.31
CA PRO A 53 1.99 3.16 -19.91
C PRO A 53 3.03 2.94 -18.80
N PRO A 54 3.89 1.91 -18.88
CA PRO A 54 4.94 1.69 -17.89
C PRO A 54 5.86 2.91 -17.87
N GLN A 55 5.75 3.71 -16.82
CA GLN A 55 6.69 4.79 -16.53
C GLN A 55 7.72 4.25 -15.55
N ARG A 56 9.01 4.32 -15.93
CA ARG A 56 10.11 4.11 -14.99
C ARG A 56 10.17 5.32 -14.07
N ASP A 57 9.46 5.23 -12.95
CA ASP A 57 9.54 6.19 -11.87
C ASP A 57 10.28 5.57 -10.69
N THR A 58 11.52 6.01 -10.48
CA THR A 58 12.39 5.53 -9.40
C THR A 58 12.16 6.28 -8.10
N ARG A 59 11.29 7.29 -8.06
CA ARG A 59 11.04 8.10 -6.85
C ARG A 59 10.47 7.27 -5.72
N LEU A 60 9.54 6.37 -6.02
CA LEU A 60 8.98 5.45 -5.02
C LEU A 60 10.06 4.48 -4.50
N ILE A 61 10.93 3.98 -5.39
CA ILE A 61 12.02 3.08 -5.01
C ILE A 61 12.98 3.80 -4.06
N GLY A 62 13.42 5.02 -4.40
CA GLY A 62 14.30 5.81 -3.54
C GLY A 62 13.66 6.12 -2.18
N PHE A 63 12.38 6.49 -2.16
CA PHE A 63 11.65 6.71 -0.91
C PHE A 63 11.60 5.45 -0.03
N LEU A 64 11.34 4.29 -0.62
CA LEU A 64 11.29 3.03 0.13
C LEU A 64 12.67 2.61 0.66
N ASP A 65 13.73 2.78 -0.13
CA ASP A 65 15.11 2.53 0.32
C ASP A 65 15.50 3.43 1.49
N ASP A 66 15.17 4.73 1.42
CA ASP A 66 15.42 5.69 2.50
C ASP A 66 14.65 5.30 3.76
N TYR A 67 13.37 4.94 3.62
CA TYR A 67 12.50 4.56 4.74
C TYR A 67 13.01 3.28 5.44
N ILE A 68 13.34 2.24 4.67
CA ILE A 68 13.90 0.98 5.20
C ILE A 68 15.24 1.24 5.88
N SER A 69 16.09 2.07 5.30
CA SER A 69 17.38 2.45 5.88
C SER A 69 17.23 3.14 7.23
N GLN A 70 16.26 4.05 7.36
CA GLN A 70 15.95 4.73 8.61
C GLN A 70 15.44 3.77 9.68
N LEU A 71 14.57 2.81 9.31
CA LEU A 71 14.08 1.79 10.23
C LEU A 71 15.22 0.88 10.74
N ALA A 72 16.15 0.51 9.87
CA ALA A 72 17.31 -0.30 10.24
C ALA A 72 18.19 0.44 11.26
N GLN A 73 18.49 1.72 11.02
CA GLN A 73 19.30 2.55 11.92
C GLN A 73 18.60 2.77 13.28
N ALA A 74 17.29 3.00 13.28
CA ALA A 74 16.51 3.17 14.50
C ALA A 74 16.48 1.89 15.38
N ARG A 75 16.60 0.70 14.77
CA ARG A 75 16.76 -0.57 15.51
C ARG A 75 18.13 -0.71 16.16
N HIS A 76 19.20 -0.36 15.45
CA HIS A 76 20.56 -0.43 15.98
C HIS A 76 20.82 0.51 17.16
N MET A 77 20.10 1.64 17.26
CA MET A 77 20.18 2.53 18.42
C MET A 77 19.45 2.00 19.67
N LYS A 78 18.54 1.01 19.53
CA LYS A 78 17.80 0.43 20.67
C LYS A 78 18.47 -0.80 21.28
N ASP A 79 19.30 -1.52 20.52
CA ASP A 79 19.99 -2.74 20.97
C ASP A 79 21.37 -2.45 21.61
N GLY A 80 21.80 -1.19 21.66
CA GLY A 80 23.08 -0.75 22.21
C GLY A 80 23.03 -0.16 23.63
N LYS A 81 21.99 -0.48 24.42
CA LYS A 81 21.83 -0.02 25.81
C LYS A 81 21.68 -1.19 26.77
#